data_AF-A0AAE0T1Y8-F1
#
_entry.id   AF-A0AAE0T1Y8-F1
#
_cell.length_a   1.000
_cell.length_b   1.000
_cell.length_c   1.000
_cell.angle_alpha   90.00
_cell.angle_beta   90.00
_cell.angle_gamma   90.00
#
_symmetry.space_group_name_H-M   'P 1'
#
loop_
_entity.id
_entity.type
_entity.pdbx_description
1 polymer ?
#
loop_
_entity_poly.entity_id
_entity_poly.type
_entity_poly.pdbx_seq_one_letter_code
_entity_poly.pdbx_strand_id
1 'polypeptide(L)'
;MAQNSCIIKTWATMGTSFFITVKKENETLLDTFFDGVPAKEQEKRLLIKYNNSTKEIALLFNNISRNDEGLYHVSTSTYQSERDDAKEMENKWNFQLNVL
;
A
#
# COMPACT_ATOMS: atom_id res chain seq x y z
N MET A 1 -16.31 4.28 -21.73
CA MET A 1 -16.45 3.17 -20.74
C MET A 1 -15.99 3.72 -19.41
N ALA A 2 -16.81 3.66 -18.36
CA ALA A 2 -16.39 4.13 -17.04
C ALA A 2 -15.29 3.19 -16.53
N GLN A 3 -14.10 3.72 -16.27
CA GLN A 3 -13.08 2.99 -15.53
C GLN A 3 -13.51 2.99 -14.07
N ASN A 4 -13.87 1.81 -13.56
CA ASN A 4 -14.10 1.61 -12.14
C ASN A 4 -12.74 1.71 -11.44
N SER A 5 -12.45 2.87 -10.89
CA SER A 5 -11.24 3.13 -10.13
C SER A 5 -11.60 3.63 -8.74
N CYS A 6 -10.80 3.28 -7.74
CA CYS A 6 -10.95 3.80 -6.39
C CYS A 6 -9.60 4.25 -5.83
N ILE A 7 -9.65 5.23 -4.93
CA ILE A 7 -8.48 5.74 -4.22
C ILE A 7 -8.75 5.60 -2.73
N ILE A 8 -7.87 4.89 -2.04
CA ILE A 8 -7.90 4.76 -0.59
C ILE A 8 -6.73 5.53 -0.02
N LYS A 9 -7.00 6.42 0.93
CA LYS A 9 -6.01 7.28 1.58
C LYS A 9 -5.88 6.91 3.05
N THR A 10 -4.64 6.80 3.50
CA THR A 10 -4.31 6.66 4.92
C THR A 10 -3.06 7.48 5.23
N TRP A 11 -2.72 7.64 6.51
CA TRP A 11 -1.59 8.46 6.95
C TRP A 11 -0.69 7.67 7.88
N ALA A 12 0.62 7.79 7.67
CA ALA A 12 1.61 7.13 8.48
C ALA A 12 2.88 7.96 8.55
N THR A 13 3.36 8.23 9.76
CA THR A 13 4.69 8.81 9.93
C THR A 13 5.72 7.70 9.84
N MET A 14 6.57 7.75 8.81
CA MET A 14 7.60 6.75 8.59
C MET A 14 8.99 7.34 8.70
N GLY A 15 9.94 6.48 9.07
CA GLY A 15 11.38 6.78 9.06
C GLY A 15 11.93 6.96 7.65
N THR A 16 13.25 7.03 7.53
CA THR A 16 13.95 7.34 6.27
C THR A 16 13.86 6.24 5.21
N SER A 17 13.69 4.98 5.63
CA SER A 17 13.54 3.84 4.72
C SER A 17 12.35 3.00 5.18
N PHE A 18 11.37 2.82 4.30
CA PHE A 18 10.15 2.09 4.65
C PHE A 18 9.56 1.33 3.45
N PHE A 19 8.75 0.33 3.79
CA PHE A 19 7.95 -0.44 2.87
C PHE A 19 6.48 -0.22 3.16
N ILE A 20 5.67 -0.21 2.11
CA ILE A 20 4.21 -0.29 2.20
C ILE A 20 3.81 -1.55 1.47
N THR A 21 3.12 -2.44 2.17
CA THR A 21 2.69 -3.73 1.64
C THR A 21 1.18 -3.80 1.62
N VAL A 22 0.62 -4.23 0.49
CA VAL A 22 -0.81 -4.51 0.35
C VAL A 22 -1.01 -5.98 0.00
N LYS A 23 -1.86 -6.66 0.78
CA LYS A 23 -2.24 -8.05 0.60
C LYS A 23 -3.75 -8.15 0.56
N LYS A 24 -4.31 -8.97 -0.33
CA LYS A 24 -5.71 -9.39 -0.22
C LYS A 24 -5.77 -10.67 0.61
N GLU A 25 -6.79 -10.78 1.46
CA GLU A 25 -7.02 -11.94 2.30
C GLU A 25 -7.07 -13.21 1.43
N ASN A 26 -6.24 -14.20 1.79
CA ASN A 26 -6.03 -15.46 1.05
C ASN A 26 -5.22 -15.38 -0.26
N GLU A 27 -4.60 -14.25 -0.60
CA GLU A 27 -3.71 -14.11 -1.76
C GLU A 27 -2.26 -13.77 -1.38
N THR A 28 -1.31 -14.22 -2.20
CA THR A 28 0.12 -13.95 -2.01
C THR A 28 0.44 -12.55 -2.54
N LEU A 29 0.49 -11.55 -1.65
CA LEU A 29 1.07 -10.21 -1.86
C LEU A 29 0.71 -9.52 -3.19
N LEU A 30 -0.17 -8.52 -3.14
CA LEU A 30 -0.59 -7.81 -4.35
C LEU A 30 0.43 -6.77 -4.81
N ASP A 31 0.96 -5.97 -3.90
CA ASP A 31 2.04 -5.05 -4.23
C ASP A 31 2.83 -4.59 -3.00
N THR A 32 4.06 -4.13 -3.26
CA THR A 32 4.93 -3.47 -2.29
C THR A 32 5.51 -2.19 -2.90
N PHE A 33 5.37 -1.09 -2.18
CA PHE A 33 6.09 0.16 -2.45
C PHE A 33 7.28 0.28 -1.52
N PHE A 34 8.39 0.77 -2.07
CA PHE A 34 9.59 1.11 -1.31
C PHE A 34 10.02 2.53 -1.67
N ASP A 35 10.26 3.35 -0.64
CA ASP A 35 10.69 4.72 -0.86
C ASP A 35 12.06 4.77 -1.55
N GLY A 36 12.18 5.56 -2.61
CA GLY A 36 13.41 5.68 -3.41
C GLY A 36 13.63 4.61 -4.50
N VAL A 37 12.75 3.59 -4.65
CA VAL A 37 12.74 2.74 -5.84
C VAL A 37 11.57 3.17 -6.73
N PRO A 38 11.82 3.60 -7.98
CA PRO A 38 10.73 3.88 -8.90
C PRO A 38 9.86 2.63 -9.00
N ALA A 39 8.56 2.79 -8.76
CA ALA A 39 7.60 1.72 -8.96
C ALA A 39 7.86 1.17 -10.37
N LYS A 40 8.23 -0.11 -10.48
CA LYS A 40 8.35 -0.74 -11.79
C LYS A 40 7.02 -0.47 -12.49
N GLU A 41 7.04 0.26 -13.59
CA GLU A 41 5.89 0.54 -14.47
C GLU A 41 5.41 -0.73 -15.17
N GLN A 42 5.24 -1.82 -14.42
CA GLN A 42 4.32 -2.86 -14.83
C GLN A 42 2.92 -2.24 -14.72
N GLU A 43 2.05 -2.58 -15.65
CA GLU A 43 0.62 -2.22 -15.67
C GLU A 43 -0.11 -2.84 -14.46
N LYS A 44 0.26 -2.41 -13.26
CA LYS A 44 -0.32 -2.92 -12.04
C LYS A 44 -1.68 -2.27 -11.88
N ARG A 45 -2.67 -3.13 -11.63
CA ARG A 45 -4.04 -2.71 -11.31
C ARG A 45 -4.12 -2.01 -9.95
N LEU A 46 -3.11 -2.19 -9.09
CA LEU A 46 -2.90 -1.44 -7.86
C LEU A 46 -1.63 -0.61 -7.97
N LEU A 47 -1.71 0.69 -7.68
CA LEU A 47 -0.57 1.58 -7.54
C LEU A 47 -0.54 2.13 -6.12
N ILE A 48 0.62 2.07 -5.48
CA ILE A 48 0.84 2.65 -4.15
C ILE A 48 1.68 3.91 -4.32
N LYS A 49 1.22 5.02 -3.74
CA LYS A 49 1.93 6.30 -3.71
C LYS A 49 2.08 6.77 -2.28
N TYR A 50 3.18 7.46 -1.99
CA TYR A 50 3.40 8.13 -0.72
C TYR A 50 3.80 9.59 -0.94
N ASN A 51 3.18 10.49 -0.21
CA ASN A 51 3.53 11.91 -0.18
C ASN A 51 4.31 12.22 1.10
N ASN A 52 5.61 12.46 0.97
CA ASN A 52 6.47 12.70 2.13
C ASN A 52 6.13 14.00 2.90
N SER A 53 5.51 14.98 2.26
CA SER A 53 5.13 16.25 2.90
C SER A 53 3.91 16.09 3.78
N THR A 54 2.89 15.36 3.31
CA THR A 54 1.62 15.17 4.03
C THR A 54 1.56 13.85 4.81
N LYS A 55 2.56 12.98 4.66
CA LYS A 55 2.58 11.62 5.20
C LYS A 55 1.42 10.74 4.71
N GLU A 56 0.81 11.13 3.59
CA GLU A 56 -0.32 10.42 2.97
C GLU A 56 0.19 9.24 2.15
N ILE A 57 -0.44 8.08 2.36
CA ILE A 57 -0.34 6.89 1.51
C ILE A 57 -1.62 6.85 0.68
N ALA A 58 -1.49 6.75 -0.63
CA ALA A 58 -2.60 6.56 -1.55
C ALA A 58 -2.48 5.20 -2.26
N LEU A 59 -3.52 4.39 -2.16
CA LEU A 59 -3.69 3.14 -2.90
C LEU A 59 -4.67 3.41 -4.03
N LEU A 60 -4.20 3.35 -5.27
CA LEU A 60 -4.99 3.59 -6.46
C LEU A 60 -5.28 2.25 -7.13
N PHE A 61 -6.54 1.84 -7.11
CA PHE A 61 -7.01 0.67 -7.84
C PHE A 61 -7.58 1.11 -9.19
N ASN A 62 -7.08 0.52 -10.26
CA ASN A 62 -7.49 0.79 -11.64
C ASN A 62 -8.18 -0.43 -12.26
N ASN A 63 -9.16 -0.17 -13.11
CA ASN A 63 -9.92 -1.21 -13.83
C ASN A 63 -10.53 -2.26 -12.90
N ILE A 64 -11.08 -1.87 -11.76
CA ILE A 64 -11.66 -2.75 -10.73
C ILE A 64 -12.78 -3.61 -11.33
N SER A 65 -12.78 -4.89 -10.95
CA SER A 65 -13.73 -5.92 -11.33
C SER A 65 -14.21 -6.67 -10.08
N ARG A 66 -15.26 -7.49 -10.23
CA ARG A 66 -15.76 -8.33 -9.12
C ARG A 66 -14.72 -9.29 -8.55
N ASN A 67 -13.69 -9.66 -9.31
CA ASN A 67 -12.60 -10.53 -8.82
C ASN A 67 -11.71 -9.82 -7.79
N ASP A 68 -11.75 -8.49 -7.71
CA ASP A 68 -10.98 -7.70 -6.75
C ASP A 68 -11.76 -7.48 -5.45
N GLU A 69 -13.01 -7.94 -5.35
CA GLU A 69 -13.75 -7.90 -4.09
C GLU A 69 -13.06 -8.74 -3.02
N GLY A 70 -13.00 -8.20 -1.80
CA GLY A 70 -12.39 -8.89 -0.67
C GLY A 70 -11.85 -7.96 0.40
N LEU A 71 -11.30 -8.58 1.44
CA LEU A 71 -10.62 -7.90 2.52
C LEU A 71 -9.15 -7.68 2.14
N TYR A 72 -8.66 -6.47 2.36
CA TYR A 72 -7.29 -6.08 2.10
C TYR A 72 -6.60 -5.68 3.40
N HIS A 73 -5.35 -6.08 3.52
CA HIS A 73 -4.44 -5.76 4.62
C HIS A 73 -3.33 -4.86 4.08
N VAL A 74 -3.19 -3.69 4.69
CA VAL A 74 -2.14 -2.72 4.40
C VAL A 74 -1.23 -2.67 5.61
N SER A 75 0.07 -2.89 5.42
CA SER A 75 1.07 -2.73 6.47
C SER A 75 2.21 -1.82 6.02
N THR A 76 2.81 -1.14 6.98
CA THR A 76 3.99 -0.31 6.75
C THR A 76 5.08 -0.72 7.70
N SER A 77 6.29 -0.97 7.19
CA SER A 77 7.44 -1.32 8.01
C SER A 77 8.61 -0.38 7.73
N THR A 78 9.28 0.08 8.78
CA THR A 78 10.48 0.92 8.67
C THR A 78 11.73 0.09 8.92
N TYR A 79 12.73 0.21 8.06
CA TYR A 79 14.05 -0.37 8.29
C TYR A 79 14.96 0.70 8.90
N GLN A 80 15.23 0.62 10.21
CA GLN A 80 16.23 1.45 10.87
C GLN A 80 17.49 0.59 11.07
N SER A 81 18.50 0.79 10.23
CA SER A 81 19.72 -0.03 10.22
C SER A 81 20.76 0.36 11.27
N GLU A 82 20.44 1.25 12.21
CA GLU A 82 21.44 1.82 13.12
C GLU A 82 20.94 1.90 14.56
N ARG A 83 20.99 0.75 15.24
CA ARG A 83 21.18 0.49 16.69
C ARG A 83 20.44 -0.79 17.09
N ASP A 84 21.01 -1.53 18.05
CA ASP A 84 20.52 -2.82 18.58
C ASP A 84 19.09 -2.78 19.18
N ASP A 85 18.42 -1.63 19.17
CA ASP A 85 17.04 -1.43 19.62
C ASP A 85 16.11 -1.16 18.42
N ALA A 86 16.16 -2.00 17.37
CA ALA A 86 15.28 -1.90 16.22
C ALA A 86 13.80 -2.05 16.66
N LYS A 87 13.13 -0.93 16.91
CA LYS A 87 11.68 -0.91 17.10
C LYS A 87 11.05 -0.93 15.72
N GLU A 88 10.58 -2.10 15.31
CA GLU A 88 9.70 -2.23 14.17
C GLU A 88 8.41 -1.43 14.45
N MET A 89 8.34 -0.21 13.92
CA MET A 89 7.11 0.57 13.93
C MET A 89 6.24 0.08 12.78
N GLU A 90 5.38 -0.88 13.09
CA GLU A 90 4.42 -1.43 12.14
C GLU A 90 3.06 -0.77 12.31
N ASN A 91 2.56 -0.09 11.29
CA ASN A 91 1.17 0.34 11.22
C ASN A 91 0.40 -0.62 10.32
N LYS A 92 -0.82 -0.97 10.73
CA LYS A 92 -1.71 -1.90 10.00
C LYS A 92 -3.08 -1.30 9.83
N TRP A 93 -3.63 -1.44 8.62
CA TRP A 93 -5.01 -1.10 8.30
C TRP A 93 -5.63 -2.21 7.48
N ASN A 94 -6.95 -2.38 7.66
CA ASN A 94 -7.73 -3.28 6.85
C ASN A 94 -8.85 -2.50 6.17
N PHE A 95 -9.18 -2.85 4.93
CA PHE A 95 -10.37 -2.33 4.25
C PHE A 95 -11.04 -3.43 3.42
N GLN A 96 -12.36 -3.35 3.30
CA GLN A 96 -13.15 -4.21 2.44
C GLN A 96 -13.42 -3.48 1.11
N LEU A 97 -13.06 -4.09 -0.02
CA LEU A 97 -13.45 -3.60 -1.34
C LEU A 97 -14.73 -4.32 -1.80
N ASN A 98 -15.78 -3.54 -2.07
CA ASN A 98 -17.05 -4.03 -2.62
C ASN A 98 -17.31 -3.33 -3.96
N VAL A 99 -17.67 -4.10 -4.99
CA VAL A 99 -17.89 -3.61 -6.36
C VAL A 99 -19.38 -3.70 -6.68
N LEU A 100 -20.06 -2.56 -6.61
CA LEU A 100 -21.50 -2.43 -6.88
C LEU A 100 -21.82 -2.56 -8.38
#